data_AF-A0A0P9EZT1-F1
#
_entry.id   AF-A0A0P9EZT1-F1
#
_cell.length_a   1.000
_cell.length_b   1.000
_cell.length_c   1.000
_cell.angle_alpha   90.00
_cell.angle_beta   90.00
_cell.angle_gamma   90.00
#
_symmetry.space_group_name_H-M   'P 1'
#
loop_
_entity.id
_entity.type
_entity.pdbx_description
1 polymer ?
#
loop_
_entity_poly.entity_id
_entity_poly.type
_entity_poly.pdbx_seq_one_letter_code
_entity_poly.pdbx_strand_id
1 'polypeptide(L)'
;DLLRAVQDQAAKWGPRMILVEDAASGIAMQQMLRRETRLPVVPVPAFRGGKLSHAQANSPLIEGGRVRFGPGAYLTEFEHELLGFPTATHDDQVDAFNILLTRIFSAVLKRATSTDGSGRPDRSAPPPTPAPPQTATLQRAKKSRQL
;
A
#
# COMPACT_ATOMS: atom_id res chain seq x y z
N ASP A 1 -11.63 4.48 21.60
CA ASP A 1 -10.98 5.74 21.19
C ASP A 1 -10.09 5.46 19.98
N LEU A 2 -10.33 6.17 18.88
CA LEU A 2 -9.66 5.96 17.59
C LEU A 2 -8.17 6.37 17.63
N LEU A 3 -7.81 7.39 18.41
CA LEU A 3 -6.41 7.81 18.54
C LEU A 3 -5.56 6.69 19.14
N ARG A 4 -6.04 6.10 20.22
CA ARG A 4 -5.40 4.95 20.87
C ARG A 4 -5.29 3.75 19.92
N ALA A 5 -6.33 3.46 19.15
CA ALA A 5 -6.29 2.36 18.18
C ALA A 5 -5.20 2.58 17.11
N VAL A 6 -5.01 3.82 16.63
CA VAL A 6 -3.92 4.16 15.69
C VAL A 6 -2.55 3.98 16.35
N GLN A 7 -2.38 4.42 17.60
CA GLN A 7 -1.14 4.23 18.36
C GLN A 7 -0.82 2.74 18.55
N ASP A 8 -1.81 1.92 18.91
CA ASP A 8 -1.63 0.48 19.11
C ASP A 8 -1.23 -0.23 17.81
N GLN A 9 -1.87 0.11 16.68
CA GLN A 9 -1.47 -0.41 15.37
C GLN A 9 -0.08 0.07 14.96
N ALA A 10 0.25 1.34 15.21
CA ALA A 10 1.56 1.88 14.89
C ALA A 10 2.68 1.23 15.71
N ALA A 11 2.45 0.98 17.00
CA ALA A 11 3.38 0.26 17.86
C ALA A 11 3.57 -1.20 17.41
N LYS A 12 2.47 -1.86 16.98
CA LYS A 12 2.50 -3.23 16.49
C LYS A 12 3.28 -3.38 15.18
N TRP A 13 3.12 -2.46 14.24
CA TRP A 13 3.60 -2.63 12.87
C TRP A 13 4.80 -1.76 12.48
N GLY A 14 5.14 -0.73 13.27
CA GLY A 14 6.25 0.19 12.97
C GLY A 14 6.18 0.81 11.57
N PRO A 15 5.04 1.39 11.15
CA PRO A 15 4.86 1.82 9.77
C PRO A 15 5.78 2.99 9.41
N ARG A 16 6.33 2.99 8.19
CA ARG A 16 7.13 4.13 7.67
C ARG A 16 6.29 5.37 7.38
N MET A 17 4.98 5.20 7.17
CA MET A 17 4.03 6.25 6.87
C MET A 17 2.66 5.84 7.40
N ILE A 18 1.90 6.80 7.92
CA ILE A 18 0.47 6.64 8.21
C ILE A 18 -0.27 7.63 7.32
N LEU A 19 -1.03 7.11 6.37
CA LEU A 19 -1.80 7.90 5.42
C LEU A 19 -3.16 8.21 6.02
N VAL A 20 -3.51 9.49 6.10
CA VAL A 20 -4.82 9.93 6.58
C VAL A 20 -5.40 10.88 5.55
N GLU A 21 -6.62 10.59 5.10
CA GLU A 21 -7.30 11.42 4.11
C GLU A 21 -7.68 12.79 4.70
N ASP A 22 -7.59 13.84 3.88
CA ASP A 22 -8.04 15.19 4.17
C ASP A 22 -9.58 15.33 4.01
N ALA A 23 -10.32 14.41 4.63
CA ALA A 23 -11.76 14.49 4.78
C ALA A 23 -12.12 15.10 6.16
N ALA A 24 -13.37 15.55 6.34
CA ALA A 24 -13.79 16.31 7.52
C ALA A 24 -13.38 15.68 8.87
N SER A 25 -13.56 14.36 9.05
CA SER A 25 -13.12 13.63 10.25
C SER A 25 -11.60 13.35 10.28
N GLY A 26 -10.99 13.20 9.12
CA GLY A 26 -9.56 12.92 8.97
C GLY A 26 -8.68 14.09 9.42
N ILE A 27 -9.08 15.33 9.14
CA ILE A 27 -8.31 16.54 9.52
C ILE A 27 -8.12 16.63 11.04
N ALA A 28 -9.19 16.41 11.82
CA ALA A 28 -9.10 16.43 13.27
C ALA A 28 -8.17 15.34 13.81
N MET A 29 -8.27 14.12 13.27
CA MET A 29 -7.40 13.01 13.64
C MET A 29 -5.94 13.29 13.31
N GLN A 30 -5.66 13.84 12.13
CA GLN A 30 -4.31 14.25 11.75
C GLN A 30 -3.72 15.28 12.72
N GLN A 31 -4.50 16.29 13.10
CA GLN A 31 -4.06 17.31 14.04
C GLN A 31 -3.76 16.70 15.42
N MET A 32 -4.63 15.82 15.92
CA MET A 32 -4.41 15.11 17.19
C MET A 32 -3.14 14.25 17.13
N LEU A 33 -3.00 13.41 16.10
CA LEU A 33 -1.81 12.55 15.93
C LEU A 33 -0.51 13.37 15.85
N ARG A 34 -0.52 14.52 15.18
CA ARG A 34 0.63 15.42 15.08
C ARG A 34 0.97 16.11 16.40
N ARG A 35 -0.03 16.44 17.21
CA ARG A 35 0.16 17.10 18.51
C ARG A 35 0.60 16.12 19.59
N GLU A 36 0.04 14.92 19.59
CA GLU A 36 0.18 13.97 20.70
C GLU A 36 1.22 12.88 20.44
N THR A 37 1.70 12.72 19.20
CA THR A 37 2.61 11.65 18.83
C THR A 37 3.74 12.11 17.92
N ARG A 38 4.74 11.24 17.74
CA ARG A 38 5.80 11.38 16.72
C ARG A 38 5.58 10.45 15.53
N LEU A 39 4.36 9.96 15.34
CA LEU A 39 4.05 9.03 14.26
C LEU A 39 4.21 9.71 12.88
N PRO A 40 4.64 8.98 11.85
CA PRO A 40 4.91 9.54 10.52
C PRO A 40 3.61 9.76 9.72
N VAL A 41 2.78 10.70 10.18
CA VAL A 41 1.48 11.02 9.58
C VAL A 41 1.67 11.85 8.31
N VAL A 42 1.13 11.35 7.21
CA VAL A 42 1.15 11.95 5.89
C VAL A 42 -0.29 12.25 5.47
N PRO A 43 -0.64 13.53 5.22
CA PRO A 43 -1.95 13.89 4.72
C PRO A 43 -2.07 13.39 3.27
N VAL A 44 -3.25 12.89 2.90
CA VAL A 44 -3.56 12.56 1.51
C VAL A 44 -4.79 13.36 1.08
N PRO A 45 -4.72 14.10 -0.03
CA PRO A 45 -5.87 14.81 -0.55
C PRO A 45 -7.01 13.83 -0.84
N ALA A 46 -8.24 14.27 -0.57
CA ALA A 46 -9.40 13.51 -0.99
C ALA A 46 -9.35 13.25 -2.50
N PHE A 47 -9.66 12.01 -2.86
CA PHE A 47 -9.50 11.52 -4.21
C PHE A 47 -10.52 12.15 -5.17
N ARG A 48 -10.04 12.73 -6.27
CA ARG A 48 -10.88 13.31 -7.32
C ARG A 48 -11.23 12.23 -8.35
N GLY A 49 -12.52 12.07 -8.65
CA GLY A 49 -13.01 11.07 -9.61
C GLY A 49 -13.76 9.89 -8.96
N GLY A 50 -13.74 9.81 -7.62
CA GLY A 50 -14.53 8.84 -6.85
C GLY A 50 -13.92 7.44 -6.81
N LYS A 51 -14.30 6.68 -5.78
CA LYS A 51 -13.69 5.39 -5.38
C LYS A 51 -13.52 4.41 -6.55
N LEU A 52 -14.54 4.27 -7.41
CA LEU A 52 -14.51 3.36 -8.55
C LEU A 52 -13.42 3.71 -9.57
N SER A 53 -13.21 4.99 -9.86
CA SER A 53 -12.17 5.43 -10.79
C SER A 53 -10.77 5.09 -10.24
N HIS A 54 -10.58 5.19 -8.92
CA HIS A 54 -9.32 4.83 -8.27
C HIS A 54 -9.06 3.33 -8.30
N ALA A 55 -10.07 2.52 -8.02
CA ALA A 55 -9.97 1.06 -8.11
C ALA A 55 -9.58 0.64 -9.54
N GLN A 56 -10.24 1.20 -10.56
CA GLN A 56 -9.91 0.93 -11.97
C GLN A 56 -8.47 1.35 -12.33
N ALA A 57 -8.01 2.52 -11.86
CA ALA A 57 -6.66 3.00 -12.12
C ALA A 57 -5.59 2.10 -11.46
N ASN A 58 -5.91 1.47 -10.33
CA ASN A 58 -4.99 0.62 -9.58
C ASN A 58 -5.05 -0.88 -9.97
N SER A 59 -6.14 -1.35 -10.58
CA SER A 59 -6.32 -2.76 -10.98
C SER A 59 -5.13 -3.35 -11.74
N PRO A 60 -4.52 -2.66 -12.74
CA PRO A 60 -3.37 -3.19 -13.47
C PRO A 60 -2.14 -3.48 -12.60
N LEU A 61 -1.99 -2.80 -11.45
CA LEU A 61 -0.89 -3.07 -10.51
C LEU A 61 -1.09 -4.41 -9.80
N ILE A 62 -2.33 -4.75 -9.49
CA ILE A 62 -2.72 -5.99 -8.81
C ILE A 62 -2.65 -7.15 -9.81
N GLU A 63 -3.30 -7.00 -10.97
CA GLU A 63 -3.31 -7.97 -12.06
C GLU A 63 -1.89 -8.27 -12.58
N GLY A 64 -1.04 -7.24 -12.65
CA GLY A 64 0.36 -7.36 -13.03
C GLY A 64 1.28 -7.95 -11.94
N GLY A 65 0.74 -8.40 -10.81
CA GLY A 65 1.50 -9.06 -9.74
C GLY A 65 2.43 -8.14 -8.94
N ARG A 66 2.21 -6.82 -8.96
CA ARG A 66 3.01 -5.85 -8.20
C ARG A 66 2.60 -5.73 -6.73
N VAL A 67 1.45 -6.30 -6.38
CA VAL A 67 0.94 -6.37 -5.01
C VAL A 67 0.95 -7.83 -4.56
N ARG A 68 1.36 -8.08 -3.32
CA ARG A 68 1.27 -9.39 -2.67
C ARG A 68 0.68 -9.19 -1.28
N PHE A 69 -0.27 -10.06 -0.92
CA PHE A 69 -0.86 -10.06 0.42
C PHE A 69 -0.09 -11.02 1.32
N GLY A 70 0.23 -10.57 2.53
CA GLY A 70 0.79 -11.42 3.57
C GLY A 70 -0.31 -12.27 4.22
N PRO A 71 0.03 -13.42 4.83
CA PRO A 71 -0.94 -14.18 5.59
C PRO A 71 -1.39 -13.38 6.82
N GLY A 72 -2.68 -13.44 7.13
CA GLY A 72 -3.22 -12.82 8.34
C GLY A 72 -4.73 -12.98 8.45
N ALA A 73 -5.25 -12.91 9.67
CA ALA A 73 -6.69 -13.00 9.93
C ALA A 73 -7.52 -11.90 9.24
N TYR A 74 -6.87 -10.80 8.85
CA TYR A 74 -7.50 -9.70 8.12
C TYR A 74 -7.88 -10.09 6.68
N LEU A 75 -7.25 -11.12 6.11
CA LEU A 75 -7.28 -11.36 4.66
C LEU A 75 -8.68 -11.75 4.18
N THR A 76 -9.42 -12.58 4.93
CA THR A 76 -10.76 -13.03 4.54
C THR A 76 -11.74 -11.87 4.41
N GLU A 77 -11.83 -11.01 5.43
CA GLU A 77 -12.71 -9.85 5.41
C GLU A 77 -12.28 -8.84 4.33
N PHE A 78 -10.97 -8.65 4.18
CA PHE A 78 -10.43 -7.77 3.16
C PHE A 78 -10.73 -8.27 1.73
N GLU A 79 -10.60 -9.58 1.47
CA GLU A 79 -10.93 -10.18 0.18
C GLU A 79 -12.43 -10.08 -0.11
N HIS A 80 -13.29 -10.28 0.89
CA HIS A 80 -14.74 -10.08 0.74
C HIS A 80 -15.09 -8.64 0.33
N GLU A 81 -14.49 -7.64 0.99
CA GLU A 81 -14.70 -6.24 0.59
C GLU A 81 -14.14 -5.96 -0.81
N LEU A 82 -12.91 -6.41 -1.11
CA LEU A 82 -12.28 -6.22 -2.42
C LEU A 82 -13.09 -6.81 -3.58
N LEU A 83 -13.57 -8.04 -3.41
CA LEU A 83 -14.31 -8.76 -4.45
C LEU A 83 -15.77 -8.31 -4.54
N GLY A 84 -16.33 -7.76 -3.46
CA GLY A 84 -17.69 -7.22 -3.42
C GLY A 84 -17.81 -5.76 -3.88
N PHE A 85 -16.70 -5.03 -3.97
CA PHE A 85 -16.68 -3.64 -4.43
C PHE A 85 -17.15 -3.51 -5.90
N PRO A 86 -17.96 -2.50 -6.28
CA PRO A 86 -18.39 -1.34 -5.48
C PRO A 86 -19.73 -1.53 -4.74
N THR A 87 -20.27 -2.76 -4.72
CA THR A 87 -21.63 -3.03 -4.24
C THR A 87 -21.71 -3.58 -2.82
N ALA A 88 -20.56 -3.88 -2.21
CA ALA A 88 -20.48 -4.34 -0.83
C ALA A 88 -21.00 -3.28 0.16
N THR A 89 -21.47 -3.74 1.31
CA THR A 89 -21.94 -2.87 2.41
C THR A 89 -20.83 -1.98 2.97
N HIS A 90 -19.59 -2.46 2.92
CA HIS A 90 -18.41 -1.78 3.41
C HIS A 90 -17.36 -1.66 2.31
N ASP A 91 -16.67 -0.53 2.26
CA ASP A 91 -15.59 -0.24 1.32
C ASP A 91 -14.38 0.45 1.96
N ASP A 92 -14.36 0.55 3.29
CA ASP A 92 -13.32 1.27 4.04
C ASP A 92 -11.92 0.68 3.79
N GLN A 93 -11.79 -0.66 3.73
CA GLN A 93 -10.49 -1.28 3.50
C GLN A 93 -10.06 -1.15 2.04
N VAL A 94 -11.01 -1.20 1.11
CA VAL A 94 -10.78 -0.99 -0.33
C VAL A 94 -10.29 0.44 -0.59
N ASP A 95 -10.89 1.42 0.07
CA ASP A 95 -10.45 2.81 0.01
C ASP A 95 -9.05 2.97 0.56
N ALA A 96 -8.79 2.50 1.79
CA ALA A 96 -7.47 2.57 2.42
C ALA A 96 -6.38 1.93 1.54
N PHE A 97 -6.70 0.80 0.90
CA PHE A 97 -5.82 0.12 -0.03
C PHE A 97 -5.56 0.94 -1.30
N ASN A 98 -6.58 1.54 -1.91
CA ASN A 98 -6.44 2.44 -3.05
C ASN A 98 -5.62 3.69 -2.73
N ILE A 99 -5.77 4.25 -1.52
CA ILE A 99 -4.94 5.36 -1.03
C ILE A 99 -3.47 4.94 -1.03
N LEU A 100 -3.18 3.77 -0.46
CA LEU A 100 -1.84 3.23 -0.36
C LEU A 100 -1.20 2.98 -1.73
N LEU A 101 -1.91 2.29 -2.63
CA LEU A 101 -1.41 2.01 -3.98
C LEU A 101 -1.12 3.30 -4.74
N THR A 102 -2.06 4.25 -4.70
CA THR A 102 -1.87 5.53 -5.37
C THR A 102 -0.65 6.26 -4.80
N ARG A 103 -0.47 6.27 -3.47
CA ARG A 103 0.70 6.91 -2.84
C ARG A 103 2.02 6.27 -3.25
N ILE A 104 2.10 4.93 -3.24
CA ILE A 104 3.32 4.19 -3.57
C ILE A 104 3.67 4.36 -5.05
N PHE A 105 2.69 4.20 -5.94
CA PHE A 105 2.94 4.13 -7.38
C PHE A 105 2.88 5.49 -8.09
N SER A 106 2.18 6.51 -7.55
CA SER A 106 2.27 7.89 -8.08
C SER A 106 3.67 8.49 -7.93
N ALA A 107 4.39 8.10 -6.87
CA ALA A 107 5.79 8.52 -6.68
C ALA A 107 6.74 7.87 -7.69
N VAL A 108 6.37 6.71 -8.25
CA VAL A 108 7.12 6.00 -9.30
C VAL A 108 6.80 6.60 -10.66
N LEU A 109 5.53 6.90 -10.95
CA LEU A 109 5.10 7.54 -12.20
C LEU A 109 5.67 8.96 -12.34
N LYS A 110 5.57 9.80 -11.30
CA LYS A 110 6.19 11.14 -11.32
C LYS A 110 7.70 11.10 -11.54
N ARG A 111 8.40 10.05 -11.09
CA ARG A 111 9.85 9.88 -11.32
C ARG A 111 10.15 9.39 -12.74
N ALA A 112 9.33 8.49 -13.27
CA ALA A 112 9.48 8.00 -14.64
C ALA A 112 9.18 9.07 -15.70
N THR A 113 8.31 10.03 -15.38
CA THR A 113 7.89 11.11 -16.28
C THR A 113 8.53 12.46 -15.98
N SER A 114 9.38 12.56 -14.96
CA SER A 114 10.16 13.77 -14.70
C SER A 114 11.25 13.88 -15.75
N THR A 115 11.03 14.74 -16.72
CA THR A 115 12.10 15.19 -17.60
C THR A 115 12.89 16.29 -16.90
N ASP A 116 14.22 16.21 -16.95
CA ASP A 116 15.02 17.41 -16.69
C ASP A 116 14.61 18.51 -17.71
N GLY A 117 14.93 19.78 -17.45
CA GLY A 117 14.51 20.90 -18.32
C GLY A 117 14.92 20.80 -19.81
N SER A 118 15.55 19.70 -20.24
CA SER A 118 15.86 19.36 -21.63
C SER A 118 14.86 18.37 -22.29
N GLY A 119 13.85 17.88 -21.56
CA GLY A 119 12.87 16.92 -22.10
C GLY A 119 13.34 15.46 -22.10
N ARG A 120 14.45 15.13 -21.42
CA ARG A 120 14.94 13.76 -21.24
C ARG A 120 14.61 13.23 -19.84
N PRO A 121 14.26 11.93 -19.69
CA PRO A 121 14.02 11.35 -18.36
C PRO A 121 15.28 11.45 -17.50
N ASP A 122 15.14 12.01 -16.29
CA ASP A 122 16.23 12.22 -15.34
C ASP A 122 16.84 10.88 -14.88
N ARG A 123 18.09 10.61 -15.28
CA ARG A 123 18.84 9.37 -14.97
C ARG A 123 19.77 9.49 -13.76
N SER A 124 19.67 10.55 -12.97
CA SER A 124 20.58 10.82 -11.85
C SER A 124 20.37 9.92 -10.62
N ALA A 125 19.27 9.15 -10.57
CA ALA A 125 19.02 8.24 -9.45
C ALA A 125 19.80 6.91 -9.59
N PRO A 126 20.36 6.37 -8.49
CA PRO A 126 21.01 5.06 -8.51
C PRO A 126 20.00 3.96 -8.88
N PRO A 127 20.40 2.93 -9.63
CA PRO A 127 19.51 1.82 -10.00
C PRO A 127 18.94 1.15 -8.75
N PRO A 128 17.71 0.59 -8.81
CA PRO A 128 17.17 -0.18 -7.70
C PRO A 128 18.16 -1.28 -7.35
N THR A 129 18.47 -1.41 -6.05
CA THR A 129 19.35 -2.45 -5.54
C THR A 129 18.87 -3.80 -6.07
N PRO A 130 19.74 -4.62 -6.70
CA PRO A 130 19.32 -5.92 -7.19
C PRO A 130 18.73 -6.74 -6.03
N ALA A 131 17.60 -7.39 -6.29
CA ALA A 131 16.98 -8.28 -5.31
C ALA A 131 18.02 -9.31 -4.84
N PRO A 132 18.05 -9.67 -3.53
CA PRO A 132 18.97 -10.68 -3.05
C PRO A 132 18.73 -12.01 -3.81
N PRO A 133 19.80 -12.76 -4.14
CA PRO A 133 19.67 -13.97 -4.91
C PRO A 133 18.74 -14.95 -4.18
N GLN A 134 17.69 -15.39 -4.87
CA GLN A 134 16.82 -16.45 -4.39
C GLN A 134 17.68 -17.71 -4.24
N THR A 135 17.89 -18.14 -3.00
CA THR A 135 18.62 -19.37 -2.70
C THR A 135 17.79 -20.53 -3.24
N ALA A 136 18.34 -21.25 -4.22
CA ALA A 136 17.73 -22.44 -4.77
C ALA A 136 17.55 -23.47 -3.65
N THR A 137 16.29 -23.77 -3.31
CA THR A 137 15.95 -24.89 -2.42
C THR A 137 16.34 -26.19 -3.11
N LEU A 138 17.44 -26.80 -2.68
CA LEU A 138 17.84 -28.16 -3.05
C LEU A 138 16.72 -29.14 -2.65
N GLN A 139 15.98 -29.64 -3.63
CA GLN A 139 15.10 -30.80 -3.45
C GLN A 139 15.98 -32.02 -3.12
N ARG A 140 15.88 -32.51 -1.88
CA ARG A 140 16.51 -33.75 -1.45
C ARG A 140 15.66 -34.92 -1.96
N ALA A 141 16.15 -35.62 -2.97
CA ALA A 141 15.55 -36.84 -3.49
C ALA A 141 15.43 -37.90 -2.37
N LYS A 142 14.20 -38.37 -2.10
CA LYS A 142 13.95 -39.58 -1.32
C LYS A 142 14.28 -40.80 -2.19
N LYS A 143 15.38 -41.49 -1.90
CA LYS A 143 15.60 -42.87 -2.39
C LYS A 143 14.74 -43.81 -1.54
N SER A 144 13.67 -44.33 -2.14
CA SER A 144 12.95 -45.50 -1.63
C SER A 144 13.84 -46.72 -1.79
N ARG A 145 14.22 -47.36 -0.67
CA ARG A 145 14.81 -48.70 -0.67
C ARG A 145 13.66 -49.68 -0.46
N GLN A 146 13.41 -50.51 -1.46
CA GLN A 146 12.57 -51.70 -1.33
C GLN A 146 13.27 -52.70 -0.41
N LEU A 147 12.49 -53.28 0.50
CA LEU A 147 12.65 -54.62 1.06
C LEU A 147 11.31 -55.32 0.86
#